data_AF-A0A4T0B1T7-F1
#
_entry.id   AF-A0A4T0B1T7-F1
#
_cell.length_a   1.000
_cell.length_b   1.000
_cell.length_c   1.000
_cell.angle_alpha   90.00
_cell.angle_beta   90.00
_cell.angle_gamma   90.00
#
_symmetry.space_group_name_H-M   'P 1'
#
loop_
_entity.id
_entity.type
_entity.pdbx_description
1 polymer ?
#
loop_
_entity_poly.entity_id
_entity_poly.type
_entity_poly.pdbx_seq_one_letter_code
_entity_poly.pdbx_strand_id
1 'polypeptide(L)'
;MSHAQELDAAIDLYNEEQYDECIAHINRVYRDNVPLYSSLRYNILLACCLDDWHEAEHRRYYAENCYANWCLFNPDGSYAGVERTRTSLRDNLDELSEYLASFRPDDWKETQMFWTATETAEAEEEYAAEMAEAEEQKQAEWAEEECIDNAEAEEEQQIDAAEAKEEEQDLAAAEQS
;
A
#
# COMPACT_ATOMS: atom_id res chain seq x y z
N MET A 1 8.53 5.95 -20.71
CA MET A 1 7.39 5.34 -21.43
C MET A 1 6.21 5.29 -20.48
N SER A 2 4.98 5.23 -21.00
CA SER A 2 3.81 5.00 -20.15
C SER A 2 3.75 3.54 -19.68
N HIS A 3 3.00 3.24 -18.61
CA HIS A 3 2.80 1.85 -18.18
C HIS A 3 2.22 0.95 -19.27
N ALA A 4 1.39 1.49 -20.16
CA ALA A 4 0.87 0.76 -21.31
C ALA A 4 1.99 0.38 -22.29
N GLN A 5 2.89 1.32 -22.62
CA GLN A 5 4.02 1.07 -23.52
C GLN A 5 5.03 0.09 -22.92
N GLU A 6 5.32 0.20 -21.62
CA GLU A 6 6.21 -0.74 -20.93
C GLU A 6 5.59 -2.15 -20.87
N LEU A 7 4.26 -2.25 -20.78
CA LEU A 7 3.55 -3.52 -20.82
C LEU A 7 3.54 -4.13 -22.23
N ASP A 8 3.27 -3.34 -23.26
CA ASP A 8 3.33 -3.80 -24.65
C ASP A 8 4.73 -4.34 -24.99
N ALA A 9 5.79 -3.65 -24.56
CA ALA A 9 7.17 -4.12 -24.72
C ALA A 9 7.44 -5.47 -24.00
N ALA A 10 6.88 -5.68 -22.81
CA ALA A 10 7.01 -6.95 -22.10
C ALA A 10 6.29 -8.09 -22.84
N ILE A 11 5.10 -7.81 -23.39
CA ILE A 11 4.34 -8.77 -24.18
C ILE A 11 5.09 -9.14 -25.46
N ASP A 12 5.69 -8.16 -26.13
CA ASP A 12 6.49 -8.39 -27.34
C ASP A 12 7.70 -9.30 -27.04
N LEU A 13 8.44 -9.02 -25.96
CA LEU A 13 9.56 -9.87 -25.52
C LEU A 13 9.10 -11.32 -25.24
N TYR A 14 7.96 -11.48 -24.55
CA TYR A 14 7.38 -12.80 -24.29
C TYR A 14 6.99 -13.53 -25.57
N ASN A 15 6.32 -12.84 -26.51
CA ASN A 15 5.89 -13.43 -27.78
C ASN A 15 7.07 -13.79 -28.69
N GLU A 16 8.21 -13.10 -28.55
CA GLU A 16 9.47 -13.42 -29.22
C GLU A 16 10.27 -14.51 -28.51
N GLU A 17 9.72 -15.13 -27.46
CA GLU A 17 10.35 -16.16 -26.63
C GLU A 17 11.66 -15.69 -25.95
N GLN A 18 11.83 -14.37 -25.79
CA GLN A 18 12.94 -13.74 -25.08
C GLN A 18 12.61 -13.65 -23.58
N TYR A 19 12.50 -14.80 -22.93
CA TYR A 19 11.99 -14.90 -21.55
C TYR A 19 12.90 -14.21 -20.53
N ASP A 20 14.22 -14.33 -20.66
CA ASP A 20 15.19 -13.68 -19.76
C ASP A 20 15.10 -12.15 -19.87
N GLU A 21 15.02 -11.62 -21.10
CA GLU A 21 14.84 -10.21 -21.36
C GLU A 21 13.48 -9.70 -20.88
N CYS A 22 12.42 -10.51 -21.03
CA CYS A 22 11.09 -10.21 -20.50
C CYS A 22 11.13 -10.05 -18.98
N ILE A 23 11.72 -11.02 -18.26
CA ILE A 23 11.88 -10.98 -16.80
C ILE A 23 12.69 -9.74 -16.40
N ALA A 24 13.83 -9.50 -17.03
CA ALA A 24 14.71 -8.36 -16.71
C ALA A 24 14.00 -7.02 -16.94
N HIS A 25 13.21 -6.90 -18.01
CA HIS A 25 12.44 -5.72 -18.31
C HIS A 25 11.33 -5.51 -17.27
N ILE A 26 10.55 -6.54 -16.95
CA ILE A 26 9.47 -6.46 -15.95
C ILE A 26 10.06 -6.06 -14.59
N ASN A 27 11.13 -6.71 -14.12
CA ASN A 27 11.76 -6.38 -12.84
C ASN A 27 12.31 -4.95 -12.77
N ARG A 28 12.64 -4.33 -13.91
CA ARG A 28 13.06 -2.92 -13.97
C ARG A 28 11.89 -1.95 -13.81
N VAL A 29 10.73 -2.29 -14.37
CA VAL A 29 9.58 -1.37 -14.51
C VAL A 29 8.48 -1.63 -13.48
N TYR A 30 8.42 -2.84 -12.93
CA TYR A 30 7.44 -3.21 -11.93
C TYR A 30 7.84 -2.63 -10.57
N ARG A 31 7.09 -1.61 -10.13
CA ARG A 31 7.28 -0.86 -8.88
C ARG A 31 5.94 -0.69 -8.18
N ASP A 32 5.95 -0.23 -6.94
CA ASP A 32 4.76 -0.13 -6.06
C ASP A 32 3.62 0.74 -6.63
N ASN A 33 3.91 1.64 -7.57
CA ASN A 33 2.93 2.54 -8.17
C ASN A 33 2.32 2.03 -9.48
N VAL A 34 2.58 0.79 -9.88
CA VAL A 34 2.05 0.24 -11.13
C VAL A 34 0.52 -0.01 -11.02
N PRO A 35 -0.29 0.45 -11.99
CA PRO A 35 -1.74 0.23 -11.97
C PRO A 35 -2.12 -1.26 -11.95
N LEU A 36 -3.21 -1.60 -11.26
CA LEU A 36 -3.68 -2.98 -11.07
C LEU A 36 -3.72 -3.83 -12.34
N TYR A 37 -4.20 -3.27 -13.45
CA TYR A 37 -4.24 -3.98 -14.73
C TYR A 37 -2.83 -4.37 -15.23
N SER A 38 -1.88 -3.44 -15.17
CA SER A 38 -0.50 -3.69 -15.56
C SER A 38 0.18 -4.65 -14.59
N SER A 39 -0.02 -4.47 -13.28
CA SER A 39 0.50 -5.37 -12.25
C SER A 39 0.03 -6.81 -12.44
N LEU A 40 -1.27 -7.00 -12.73
CA LEU A 40 -1.82 -8.30 -13.06
C LEU A 40 -1.13 -8.92 -14.28
N ARG A 41 -1.00 -8.16 -15.37
CA ARG A 41 -0.41 -8.67 -16.61
C ARG A 41 1.08 -8.99 -16.45
N TYR A 42 1.83 -8.18 -15.70
CA TYR A 42 3.22 -8.45 -15.39
C TYR A 42 3.40 -9.72 -14.57
N ASN A 43 2.57 -9.94 -13.55
CA ASN A 43 2.64 -11.17 -12.75
C ASN A 43 2.28 -12.42 -13.58
N ILE A 44 1.31 -12.34 -14.49
CA ILE A 44 1.03 -13.44 -15.44
C ILE A 44 2.26 -13.72 -16.30
N LEU A 45 2.87 -12.69 -16.90
CA LEU A 45 4.04 -12.85 -17.76
C LEU A 45 5.24 -13.44 -17.00
N LEU A 46 5.52 -12.93 -15.79
CA LEU A 46 6.58 -13.48 -14.94
C LEU A 46 6.32 -14.96 -14.63
N ALA A 47 5.09 -15.32 -14.24
CA ALA A 47 4.74 -16.71 -13.96
C ALA A 47 4.97 -17.63 -15.18
N CYS A 48 4.73 -17.13 -16.39
CA CYS A 48 4.99 -17.89 -17.62
C CYS A 48 6.48 -18.00 -17.97
N CYS A 49 7.32 -17.04 -17.55
CA CYS A 49 8.75 -17.00 -17.91
C CYS A 49 9.65 -17.71 -16.89
N LEU A 50 9.20 -17.89 -15.64
CA LEU A 50 10.01 -18.43 -14.56
C LEU A 50 10.12 -19.96 -14.62
N ASP A 51 11.35 -20.47 -14.48
CA ASP A 51 11.63 -21.91 -14.41
C ASP A 51 11.33 -22.52 -13.03
N ASP A 52 11.41 -21.72 -11.95
CA ASP A 52 11.10 -22.18 -10.60
C ASP A 52 9.58 -22.25 -10.41
N TRP A 53 9.06 -23.46 -10.18
CA TRP A 53 7.63 -23.68 -10.01
C TRP A 53 7.04 -22.88 -8.84
N HIS A 54 7.75 -22.82 -7.71
CA HIS A 54 7.24 -22.13 -6.53
C HIS A 54 7.19 -20.63 -6.83
N GLU A 55 8.24 -20.05 -7.42
CA GLU A 55 8.22 -18.63 -7.78
C GLU A 55 7.13 -18.33 -8.81
N ALA A 56 6.96 -19.18 -9.82
CA ALA A 56 5.89 -19.03 -10.81
C ALA A 56 4.49 -19.08 -10.17
N GLU A 57 4.26 -20.02 -9.23
CA GLU A 57 3.01 -20.10 -8.48
C GLU A 57 2.79 -18.89 -7.57
N HIS A 58 3.85 -18.33 -6.98
CA HIS A 58 3.81 -17.07 -6.24
C HIS A 58 3.28 -15.94 -7.13
N ARG A 59 3.87 -15.77 -8.32
CA ARG A 59 3.46 -14.75 -9.28
C ARG A 59 2.01 -14.97 -9.73
N ARG A 60 1.60 -16.22 -9.99
CA ARG A 60 0.20 -16.55 -10.30
C ARG A 60 -0.73 -16.14 -9.16
N TYR A 61 -0.38 -16.43 -7.90
CA TYR A 61 -1.16 -16.04 -6.73
C TYR A 61 -1.31 -14.50 -6.62
N TYR A 62 -0.23 -13.74 -6.81
CA TYR A 62 -0.31 -12.27 -6.86
C TYR A 62 -1.17 -11.76 -8.02
N ALA A 63 -1.11 -12.42 -9.18
CA ALA A 63 -1.97 -12.07 -10.32
C ALA A 63 -3.46 -12.28 -10.00
N GLU A 64 -3.82 -13.35 -9.28
CA GLU A 64 -5.19 -13.59 -8.80
C GLU A 64 -5.67 -12.51 -7.85
N ASN A 65 -4.82 -12.08 -6.91
CA ASN A 65 -5.15 -10.98 -6.00
C ASN A 65 -5.33 -9.65 -6.77
N CYS A 66 -4.45 -9.37 -7.74
CA CYS A 66 -4.61 -8.21 -8.61
C CYS A 66 -5.90 -8.28 -9.43
N TYR A 67 -6.29 -9.48 -9.89
CA TYR A 67 -7.51 -9.71 -10.67
C TYR A 67 -8.76 -9.43 -9.83
N ALA A 68 -8.81 -9.97 -8.61
CA ALA A 68 -9.91 -9.74 -7.68
C ALA A 68 -10.06 -8.24 -7.39
N ASN A 69 -8.95 -7.56 -7.07
CA ASN A 69 -8.94 -6.11 -6.82
C ASN A 69 -9.34 -5.31 -8.07
N TRP A 70 -8.82 -5.67 -9.24
CA TRP A 70 -9.19 -5.02 -10.49
C TRP A 70 -10.68 -5.16 -10.79
N CYS A 71 -11.28 -6.34 -10.54
CA CYS A 71 -12.71 -6.57 -10.70
C CYS A 71 -13.55 -5.70 -9.75
N LEU A 72 -13.10 -5.44 -8.52
CA LEU A 72 -13.80 -4.55 -7.58
C LEU A 72 -13.94 -3.13 -8.13
N PHE A 73 -12.89 -2.61 -8.78
CA PHE A 73 -12.91 -1.26 -9.36
C PHE A 73 -13.48 -1.20 -10.78
N ASN A 74 -13.68 -2.34 -11.43
CA ASN A 74 -14.17 -2.43 -12.81
C ASN A 74 -15.38 -3.38 -12.91
N PRO A 75 -16.52 -3.05 -12.27
CA PRO A 75 -17.73 -3.85 -12.34
C PRO A 75 -18.33 -3.88 -13.75
N ASP A 76 -19.33 -4.74 -13.96
CA ASP A 76 -20.03 -4.87 -15.25
C ASP A 76 -20.59 -3.53 -15.72
N GLY A 77 -20.43 -3.25 -17.02
CA GLY A 77 -20.85 -1.99 -17.63
C GLY A 77 -20.04 -0.75 -17.22
N SER A 78 -18.96 -0.89 -16.45
CA SER A 78 -18.11 0.25 -16.04
C SER A 78 -17.51 1.01 -17.22
N TYR A 79 -17.08 0.30 -18.27
CA TYR A 79 -16.69 0.88 -19.54
C TYR A 79 -16.90 -0.11 -20.69
N ALA A 80 -16.93 0.41 -21.92
CA ALA A 80 -17.16 -0.41 -23.10
C ALA A 80 -16.05 -1.46 -23.28
N GLY A 81 -16.43 -2.74 -23.24
CA GLY A 81 -15.52 -3.87 -23.43
C GLY A 81 -14.91 -4.43 -22.14
N VAL A 82 -15.29 -3.92 -20.97
CA VAL A 82 -14.80 -4.44 -19.67
C VAL A 82 -15.06 -5.94 -19.50
N GLU A 83 -16.20 -6.44 -19.95
CA GLU A 83 -16.55 -7.86 -19.85
C GLU A 83 -15.61 -8.72 -20.69
N ARG A 84 -15.28 -8.25 -21.90
CA ARG A 84 -14.32 -8.94 -22.77
C ARG A 84 -12.92 -8.95 -22.16
N THR A 85 -12.48 -7.82 -21.62
CA THR A 85 -11.20 -7.74 -20.90
C THR A 85 -11.20 -8.71 -19.73
N ARG A 86 -12.27 -8.72 -18.91
CA ARG A 86 -12.38 -9.58 -17.74
C ARG A 86 -12.33 -11.06 -18.12
N THR A 87 -13.10 -11.49 -19.12
CA THR A 87 -13.06 -12.87 -19.63
C THR A 87 -11.66 -13.24 -20.08
N SER A 88 -11.02 -12.40 -20.90
CA SER A 88 -9.65 -12.68 -21.36
C SER A 88 -8.63 -12.78 -20.23
N LEU A 89 -8.75 -11.96 -19.17
CA LEU A 89 -7.86 -12.05 -18.01
C LEU A 89 -8.10 -13.34 -17.21
N ARG A 90 -9.37 -13.72 -17.04
CA ARG A 90 -9.74 -14.97 -16.35
C ARG A 90 -9.23 -16.20 -17.10
N ASP A 91 -9.45 -16.24 -18.41
CA ASP A 91 -9.00 -17.34 -19.26
C ASP A 91 -7.47 -17.53 -19.15
N ASN A 92 -6.69 -16.44 -19.22
CA ASN A 92 -5.24 -16.51 -19.04
C ASN A 92 -4.82 -17.06 -17.66
N LEU A 93 -5.53 -16.68 -16.60
CA LEU A 93 -5.23 -17.15 -15.24
C LEU A 93 -5.61 -18.63 -15.05
N ASP A 94 -6.74 -19.05 -15.63
CA ASP A 94 -7.18 -20.44 -15.62
C ASP A 94 -6.20 -21.34 -16.39
N GLU A 95 -5.80 -20.93 -17.60
CA GLU A 95 -4.78 -21.63 -18.39
C GLU A 95 -3.44 -21.74 -17.65
N LEU A 96 -2.98 -20.64 -17.03
CA LEU A 96 -1.75 -20.64 -16.23
C LEU A 96 -1.86 -21.56 -15.00
N SER A 97 -3.01 -21.56 -14.32
CA SER A 97 -3.28 -22.44 -13.18
C SER A 97 -3.27 -23.90 -13.59
N GLU A 98 -3.88 -24.24 -14.73
CA GLU A 98 -3.88 -25.60 -15.27
C GLU A 98 -2.47 -26.05 -15.68
N TYR A 99 -1.71 -25.15 -16.33
CA TYR A 99 -0.33 -25.38 -16.71
C TYR A 99 0.53 -25.72 -15.48
N LEU A 100 0.58 -24.84 -14.48
CA LEU A 100 1.36 -25.05 -13.25
C LEU A 100 0.90 -26.29 -12.46
N ALA A 101 -0.40 -26.59 -12.46
CA ALA A 101 -0.91 -27.80 -11.82
C ALA A 101 -0.38 -29.09 -12.45
N SER A 102 -0.04 -29.09 -13.75
CA SER A 102 0.35 -30.30 -14.48
C SER A 102 1.75 -30.82 -14.13
N PHE A 103 2.63 -29.98 -13.59
CA PHE A 103 3.99 -30.33 -13.17
C PHE A 103 4.28 -29.91 -11.71
N ARG A 104 3.22 -29.79 -10.91
CA ARG A 104 3.28 -29.42 -9.49
C ARG A 104 4.22 -30.34 -8.69
N PRO A 105 5.23 -29.80 -8.00
CA PRO A 105 6.07 -30.52 -7.05
C PRO A 105 5.30 -31.08 -5.85
N ASP A 106 5.81 -32.11 -5.20
CA ASP A 106 5.13 -32.73 -4.04
C ASP A 106 5.15 -31.84 -2.77
N ASP A 107 6.17 -30.99 -2.63
CA ASP A 107 6.41 -30.09 -1.49
C ASP A 107 5.61 -28.78 -1.57
N TRP A 108 4.83 -28.57 -2.64
CA TRP A 108 4.11 -27.32 -2.91
C TRP A 108 3.30 -26.78 -1.73
N LYS A 109 2.63 -27.66 -0.97
CA LYS A 109 1.82 -27.25 0.19
C LYS A 109 2.69 -26.69 1.31
N GLU A 110 3.85 -27.29 1.54
CA GLU A 110 4.76 -26.87 2.61
C GLU A 110 5.35 -25.50 2.29
N THR A 111 5.81 -25.30 1.05
CA THR A 111 6.30 -23.99 0.60
C THR A 111 5.21 -22.93 0.65
N GLN A 112 3.99 -23.24 0.20
CA GLN A 112 2.88 -22.29 0.24
C GLN A 112 2.49 -21.90 1.68
N MET A 113 2.45 -22.87 2.60
CA MET A 113 2.18 -22.59 4.01
C MET A 113 3.27 -21.71 4.63
N PHE A 114 4.54 -21.97 4.28
CA PHE A 114 5.66 -21.15 4.74
C PHE A 114 5.55 -19.70 4.27
N TRP A 115 5.32 -19.46 2.98
CA TRP A 115 5.16 -18.10 2.46
C TRP A 115 3.97 -17.37 3.02
N THR A 116 2.81 -18.04 3.12
CA THR A 116 1.63 -17.43 3.74
C THR A 116 1.91 -17.00 5.19
N ALA A 117 2.64 -17.83 5.95
CA ALA A 117 3.02 -17.49 7.31
C ALA A 117 4.00 -16.31 7.37
N THR A 118 4.98 -16.25 6.46
CA THR A 118 5.92 -15.13 6.37
C THR A 118 5.21 -13.83 6.00
N GLU A 119 4.39 -13.83 4.95
CA GLU A 119 3.63 -12.64 4.52
C GLU A 119 2.66 -12.16 5.61
N THR A 120 2.03 -13.08 6.35
CA THR A 120 1.16 -12.72 7.48
C THR A 120 1.96 -12.07 8.61
N ALA A 121 3.13 -12.62 8.95
CA ALA A 121 3.98 -12.07 9.99
C ALA A 121 4.51 -10.67 9.64
N GLU A 122 4.92 -10.47 8.39
CA GLU A 122 5.38 -9.15 7.89
C GLU A 122 4.24 -8.11 7.92
N ALA A 123 3.03 -8.49 7.51
CA ALA A 123 1.86 -7.61 7.56
C ALA A 123 1.45 -7.25 9.00
N GLU A 124 1.54 -8.20 9.94
CA GLU A 124 1.29 -7.95 11.37
C GLU A 124 2.34 -7.00 11.96
N GLU A 125 3.60 -7.10 11.56
CA GLU A 125 4.68 -6.20 11.97
C GLU A 125 4.46 -4.77 11.44
N GLU A 126 4.12 -4.63 10.17
CA GLU A 126 3.82 -3.33 9.56
C GLU A 126 2.62 -2.65 10.25
N TYR A 127 1.53 -3.40 10.46
CA TYR A 127 0.37 -2.88 11.19
C TYR A 127 0.71 -2.45 12.63
N ALA A 128 1.54 -3.23 13.34
CA ALA A 128 2.00 -2.85 14.67
C ALA A 128 2.84 -1.57 14.66
N ALA A 129 3.68 -1.37 13.64
CA ALA A 129 4.47 -0.16 13.47
C ALA A 129 3.58 1.07 13.18
N GLU A 130 2.62 0.94 12.27
CA GLU A 130 1.65 2.02 11.96
C GLU A 130 0.83 2.42 13.20
N MET A 131 0.39 1.44 13.99
CA MET A 131 -0.34 1.70 15.24
C MET A 131 0.53 2.41 16.28
N ALA A 132 1.80 2.03 16.42
CA ALA A 132 2.73 2.70 17.33
C ALA A 132 3.03 4.14 16.90
N GLU A 133 3.22 4.38 15.61
CA GLU A 133 3.44 5.73 15.06
C GLU A 133 2.20 6.61 15.28
N ALA A 134 1.00 6.08 15.04
CA ALA A 134 -0.25 6.80 15.28
C ALA A 134 -0.46 7.14 16.78
N GLU A 135 -0.07 6.24 17.69
CA GLU A 135 -0.11 6.51 19.13
C GLU A 135 0.91 7.57 19.55
N GLU A 136 2.12 7.57 18.98
CA GLU A 136 3.14 8.60 19.22
C GLU A 136 2.67 9.97 18.73
N GLN A 137 2.11 10.05 17.51
CA GLN A 137 1.54 11.28 16.97
C GLN A 137 0.43 11.83 17.88
N LYS A 138 -0.46 10.96 18.34
CA LYS A 138 -1.55 11.37 19.25
C LYS A 138 -1.04 11.86 20.61
N GLN A 139 0.01 11.24 21.16
CA GLN A 139 0.64 11.70 22.39
C GLN A 139 1.33 13.06 22.22
N ALA A 140 1.98 13.28 21.08
CA ALA A 140 2.58 14.58 20.75
C ALA A 140 1.51 15.67 20.61
N GLU A 141 0.41 15.40 19.92
CA GLU A 141 -0.74 16.34 19.82
C GLU A 141 -1.30 16.70 21.19
N TRP A 142 -1.49 15.71 22.08
CA TRP A 142 -1.97 15.96 23.45
C TRP A 142 -0.99 16.79 24.28
N ALA A 143 0.32 16.55 24.14
CA ALA A 143 1.34 17.33 24.83
C ALA A 143 1.43 18.76 24.32
N GLU A 144 1.22 18.99 23.02
CA GLU A 144 1.11 20.33 22.45
C GLU A 144 -0.14 21.06 22.97
N GLU A 145 -1.30 20.38 23.02
CA GLU A 145 -2.56 20.93 23.54
C GLU A 145 -2.45 21.30 25.03
N GLU A 146 -1.92 20.41 25.88
CA GLU A 146 -1.68 20.74 27.30
C GLU A 146 -0.70 21.91 27.48
N CYS A 147 0.29 22.06 26.59
CA CYS A 147 1.26 23.16 26.67
C CYS A 147 0.62 24.50 26.31
N ILE A 148 -0.31 24.52 25.35
CA ILE A 148 -1.09 25.70 24.97
C ILE A 148 -2.03 26.10 26.12
N ASP A 149 -2.78 25.15 26.67
CA ASP A 149 -3.70 25.41 27.80
C ASP A 149 -2.96 25.99 29.01
N ASN A 150 -1.76 25.46 29.31
CA ASN A 150 -0.95 25.93 30.43
C ASN A 150 -0.35 27.32 30.17
N ALA A 151 -0.03 27.67 28.92
CA ALA A 151 0.43 29.00 28.53
C ALA A 151 -0.69 30.04 28.58
N GLU A 152 -1.90 29.71 28.14
CA GLU A 152 -3.07 30.60 28.26
C GLU A 152 -3.43 30.86 29.73
N ALA A 153 -3.37 29.84 30.59
CA ALA A 153 -3.61 29.98 32.02
C ALA A 153 -2.56 30.88 32.73
N GLU A 154 -1.29 30.82 32.30
CA GLU A 154 -0.24 31.72 32.80
C GLU A 154 -0.41 33.16 32.32
N GLU A 155 -0.97 33.37 31.13
CA GLU A 155 -1.26 34.70 30.59
C GLU A 155 -2.44 35.35 31.34
N GLU A 156 -3.53 34.61 31.59
CA GLU A 156 -4.67 35.10 32.38
C GLU A 156 -4.26 35.51 33.81
N GLN A 157 -3.44 34.70 34.49
CA GLN A 157 -2.96 35.03 35.84
C GLN A 157 -2.08 36.29 35.88
N GLN A 158 -1.33 36.56 34.82
CA GLN A 158 -0.52 37.78 34.73
C GLN A 158 -1.36 39.02 34.50
N ILE A 159 -2.45 38.91 33.74
CA ILE A 159 -3.42 39.99 33.52
C ILE A 159 -4.14 40.31 34.83
N ASP A 160 -4.67 39.30 35.51
CA ASP A 160 -5.34 39.47 36.81
C ASP A 160 -4.42 40.09 37.87
N ALA A 161 -3.15 39.67 37.91
CA ALA A 161 -2.16 40.21 38.84
C ALA A 161 -1.73 41.64 38.51
N ALA A 162 -1.78 42.04 37.23
CA ALA A 162 -1.50 43.41 36.80
C ALA A 162 -2.67 44.34 37.13
N GLU A 163 -3.91 43.90 36.88
CA GLU A 163 -5.13 44.66 37.17
C GLU A 163 -5.29 44.91 38.68
N ALA A 164 -5.02 43.90 39.52
CA ALA A 164 -5.03 44.04 40.97
C ALA A 164 -3.97 45.03 41.50
N LYS A 165 -2.79 45.12 40.85
CA LYS A 165 -1.76 46.09 41.21
C LYS A 165 -2.10 47.52 40.78
N GLU A 166 -2.82 47.68 39.68
CA GLU A 166 -3.29 48.98 39.20
C GLU A 166 -4.37 49.53 40.14
N GLU A 167 -5.31 48.68 40.59
CA GLU A 167 -6.31 49.06 41.60
C GLU A 167 -5.68 49.44 42.96
N GLU A 168 -4.65 48.71 43.42
CA GLU A 168 -3.93 49.08 44.65
C GLU A 168 -3.17 50.42 44.52
N GLN A 169 -2.60 50.71 43.34
CA GLN A 169 -1.91 51.98 43.09
C GLN A 169 -2.89 53.17 43.01
N ASP A 170 -4.07 52.98 42.41
CA ASP A 170 -5.11 54.00 42.37
C ASP A 170 -5.72 54.27 43.76
N LEU A 171 -5.89 53.24 44.59
CA LEU A 171 -6.30 53.39 45.99
C LEU A 171 -5.23 54.11 46.83
N ALA A 172 -3.95 53.78 46.65
CA ALA A 172 -2.84 54.43 47.36
C ALA A 172 -2.64 55.90 46.92
N ALA A 173 -2.94 56.23 45.65
CA ALA A 173 -2.93 57.61 45.14
C ALA A 173 -4.11 58.44 45.65
N ALA A 174 -5.28 57.82 45.88
CA ALA A 174 -6.45 58.47 46.43
C ALA A 174 -6.32 58.81 47.94
N GLU A 175 -5.51 58.07 48.71
CA GLU A 175 -5.28 58.33 50.14
C GLU A 175 -4.21 59.41 50.43
N GLN A 176 -3.48 59.89 49.42
CA GLN A 176 -2.45 60.93 49.57
C GLN A 176 -2.87 62.34 49.08
N SER A 177 -4.12 62.50 48.62
CA SER A 177 -4.70 63.81 48.22
C SER A 177 -5.63 64.38 49.29
#